data_AF-A0A7C9V982-F1
#
_entry.id   AF-A0A7C9V982-F1
#
_cell.length_a   1.000
_cell.length_b   1.000
_cell.length_c   1.000
_cell.angle_alpha   90.00
_cell.angle_beta   90.00
_cell.angle_gamma   90.00
#
_symmetry.space_group_name_H-M   'P 1'
#
loop_
_entity.id
_entity.type
_entity.pdbx_description
1 polymer ?
#
loop_
_entity_poly.entity_id
_entity_poly.type
_entity_poly.pdbx_seq_one_letter_code
_entity_poly.pdbx_strand_id
1 'polypeptide(L)'
;MLPLTGLHSLATSRGDGLRPELLALLRGRENVTAQNSNVVDIGHHQDTGSVQAGPNPVTKLGSETPDGVIRFPTTDEARNAPREHAPSRRNI
;
A
#
# COMPACT_ATOMS: atom_id res chain seq x y z
N MET A 1 -19.43 -1.86 -7.78
CA MET A 1 -19.79 -2.86 -6.75
C MET A 1 -18.49 -3.44 -6.21
N LEU A 2 -18.22 -3.29 -4.91
CA LEU A 2 -17.03 -3.90 -4.32
C LEU A 2 -17.18 -5.43 -4.33
N PRO A 3 -16.14 -6.20 -4.67
CA PRO A 3 -16.25 -7.66 -4.76
C PRO A 3 -16.68 -8.31 -3.43
N LEU A 4 -16.37 -7.68 -2.30
CA LEU A 4 -16.67 -8.19 -0.97
C LEU A 4 -18.16 -8.09 -0.59
N THR A 5 -18.91 -7.09 -1.05
CA THR A 5 -20.35 -6.98 -0.77
C THR A 5 -21.15 -8.02 -1.56
N GLY A 6 -20.69 -8.36 -2.77
CA GLY A 6 -21.24 -9.48 -3.55
C GLY A 6 -20.99 -10.83 -2.88
N LEU A 7 -19.75 -11.09 -2.44
CA LEU A 7 -19.39 -12.33 -1.73
C LEU A 7 -20.14 -12.49 -0.40
N HIS A 8 -20.33 -11.39 0.35
CA HIS A 8 -21.15 -11.39 1.56
C HIS A 8 -22.56 -11.90 1.28
N SER A 9 -23.22 -11.44 0.22
CA SER A 9 -24.58 -11.85 -0.12
C SER A 9 -24.68 -13.36 -0.40
N LEU A 10 -23.66 -13.94 -1.05
CA LEU A 10 -23.60 -15.38 -1.31
C LEU A 10 -23.35 -16.19 -0.03
N ALA A 11 -22.44 -15.74 0.82
CA ALA A 11 -21.99 -16.46 2.01
C ALA A 11 -22.93 -16.30 3.23
N THR A 12 -23.71 -15.21 3.30
CA THR A 12 -24.64 -14.93 4.41
C THR A 12 -25.65 -16.05 4.63
N SER A 13 -26.14 -16.69 3.57
CA SER A 13 -27.05 -17.83 3.66
C SER A 13 -26.48 -19.03 4.42
N ARG A 14 -25.14 -19.11 4.54
CA ARG A 14 -24.40 -20.18 5.21
C ARG A 14 -23.83 -19.76 6.57
N GLY A 15 -24.11 -18.52 7.01
CA GLY A 15 -23.56 -17.95 8.24
C GLY A 15 -22.11 -17.47 8.13
N ASP A 16 -21.48 -17.58 6.95
CA ASP A 16 -20.11 -17.12 6.68
C ASP A 16 -20.09 -15.70 6.07
N GLY A 17 -21.12 -14.92 6.38
CA GLY A 17 -21.21 -13.53 5.95
C GLY A 17 -20.20 -12.65 6.69
N LEU A 18 -19.79 -11.56 6.05
CA LEU A 18 -19.03 -10.50 6.72
C LEU A 18 -19.73 -10.03 8.02
N ARG A 19 -18.90 -9.68 9.00
CA ARG A 19 -19.34 -9.04 10.23
C ARG A 19 -20.15 -7.76 9.95
N PRO A 20 -21.21 -7.48 10.74
CA PRO A 20 -22.08 -6.32 10.52
C PRO A 20 -21.33 -4.98 10.48
N GLU A 21 -20.31 -4.81 11.31
CA GLU A 21 -19.53 -3.58 11.40
C GLU A 21 -18.72 -3.34 10.12
N LEU A 22 -18.09 -4.39 9.59
CA LEU A 22 -17.36 -4.33 8.33
C LEU A 22 -18.32 -4.08 7.15
N LEU A 23 -19.49 -4.72 7.16
CA LEU A 23 -20.51 -4.49 6.14
C LEU A 23 -20.98 -3.03 6.14
N ALA A 24 -21.17 -2.43 7.32
CA ALA A 24 -21.54 -1.03 7.45
C ALA A 24 -20.45 -0.09 6.89
N LEU A 25 -19.17 -0.37 7.18
CA LEU A 25 -18.05 0.40 6.63
C LEU A 25 -17.98 0.30 5.09
N LEU A 26 -18.17 -0.88 4.53
CA LEU A 26 -18.16 -1.09 3.08
C LEU A 26 -19.30 -0.33 2.39
N ARG A 27 -20.52 -0.38 2.94
CA ARG A 27 -21.67 0.39 2.45
C ARG A 27 -21.45 1.90 2.59
N GLY A 28 -20.85 2.33 3.70
CA GLY A 28 -20.48 3.73 3.92
C GLY A 28 -19.47 4.21 2.85
N ARG A 29 -18.46 3.40 2.55
CA ARG A 29 -17.50 3.68 1.48
C ARG A 29 -18.19 3.79 0.11
N GLU A 30 -19.09 2.86 -0.22
CA GLU A 30 -19.87 2.91 -1.48
C GLU A 30 -20.68 4.20 -1.60
N ASN A 31 -21.35 4.62 -0.51
CA ASN A 31 -22.10 5.88 -0.48
C ASN A 31 -21.19 7.10 -0.67
N VAL A 32 -20.04 7.15 0.00
CA VAL A 32 -19.09 8.27 -0.13
C VAL A 32 -18.60 8.40 -1.57
N THR A 33 -18.20 7.30 -2.22
CA THR A 33 -17.73 7.32 -3.61
C THR A 33 -18.87 7.62 -4.59
N ALA A 34 -20.09 7.16 -4.33
CA ALA A 34 -21.24 7.43 -5.21
C ALA A 34 -21.73 8.88 -5.11
N GLN A 35 -21.66 9.50 -3.93
CA GLN A 35 -22.21 10.84 -3.67
C GLN A 35 -21.18 11.95 -3.90
N ASN A 36 -19.88 11.66 -3.85
CA ASN A 36 -18.84 12.66 -3.99
C ASN A 36 -18.04 12.43 -5.27
N SER A 37 -18.32 13.24 -6.29
CA SER A 37 -17.58 13.24 -7.56
C SER A 37 -16.09 13.56 -7.41
N ASN A 38 -15.69 14.19 -6.28
CA ASN A 38 -14.31 14.50 -5.95
C ASN A 38 -13.55 13.33 -5.30
N VAL A 39 -14.24 12.26 -4.90
CA VAL A 39 -13.62 11.08 -4.29
C VAL A 39 -13.60 9.96 -5.31
N VAL A 40 -12.40 9.66 -5.81
CA VAL A 40 -12.21 8.70 -6.89
C VAL A 40 -11.36 7.53 -6.40
N ASP A 41 -11.74 6.30 -6.76
CA ASP A 41 -10.96 5.11 -6.43
C ASP A 41 -9.72 5.02 -7.33
N ILE A 42 -8.55 5.30 -6.77
CA ILE A 42 -7.26 5.32 -7.48
C ILE A 42 -6.99 3.98 -8.19
N GLY A 43 -7.44 2.86 -7.61
CA GLY A 43 -7.27 1.53 -8.20
C GLY A 43 -8.01 1.35 -9.53
N HIS A 44 -9.15 2.01 -9.72
CA HIS A 44 -9.90 1.99 -10.98
C HIS A 44 -9.27 2.85 -12.07
N HIS A 45 -8.32 3.72 -11.72
CA HIS A 45 -7.69 4.65 -12.65
C HIS A 45 -6.20 4.40 -12.90
N GLN A 46 -5.68 3.25 -12.47
CA GLN A 46 -4.29 2.86 -12.76
C GLN A 46 -4.03 2.71 -14.26
N ASP A 47 -5.01 2.21 -15.02
CA ASP A 47 -4.88 2.00 -16.47
C ASP A 47 -5.44 3.15 -17.31
N THR A 48 -6.16 4.11 -16.71
CA THR A 48 -6.78 5.23 -17.45
C THR A 48 -5.87 6.44 -17.61
N GLY A 49 -4.57 6.26 -17.32
CA GLY A 49 -3.59 7.34 -17.47
C GLY A 49 -3.88 8.49 -16.54
N SER A 50 -4.20 8.20 -15.27
CA SER A 50 -4.23 9.21 -14.20
C SER A 50 -2.92 9.98 -14.21
N VAL A 51 -2.91 11.12 -14.87
CA VAL A 51 -1.74 11.99 -14.94
C VAL A 51 -1.62 12.59 -13.57
N GLN A 52 -0.63 12.14 -12.81
CA GLN A 52 -0.21 12.80 -11.59
C GLN A 52 -0.09 14.30 -11.89
N ALA A 53 -0.80 15.12 -11.11
CA ALA A 53 -0.75 16.57 -11.29
C ALA A 53 0.64 17.06 -10.87
N GLY A 54 1.51 17.25 -11.87
CA GLY A 54 2.84 17.79 -11.70
C GLY A 54 3.96 16.74 -11.70
N PRO A 55 5.22 17.20 -11.66
CA PRO A 55 6.38 16.33 -11.62
C PRO A 55 6.28 15.41 -10.41
N ASN A 56 6.58 14.13 -10.60
CA ASN A 56 6.74 13.20 -9.49
C ASN A 56 7.72 13.84 -8.50
N PRO A 57 7.40 13.98 -7.20
CA PRO A 57 8.28 14.66 -6.26
C PRO A 57 9.64 13.98 -6.29
N VAL A 58 10.59 14.61 -6.98
CA VAL A 58 11.97 14.20 -7.00
C VAL A 58 12.52 14.65 -5.66
N THR A 59 12.71 13.70 -4.75
CA THR A 59 13.51 13.93 -3.56
C THR A 59 14.89 14.34 -4.04
N LYS A 60 15.18 15.65 -4.01
CA LYS A 60 16.56 16.13 -3.90
C LYS A 60 17.02 15.67 -2.52
N LEU A 61 17.42 14.41 -2.42
CA LEU A 61 18.25 13.97 -1.32
C LEU A 61 19.50 14.85 -1.39
N GLY A 62 19.62 15.81 -0.48
CA GLY A 62 20.92 16.43 -0.23
C GLY A 62 21.91 15.32 0.08
N SER A 63 23.17 15.51 -0.28
CA SER A 63 24.25 14.57 0.05
C SER A 63 24.39 14.36 1.56
N GLU A 64 23.85 15.28 2.36
CA GLU A 64 23.91 15.25 3.81
C GLU A 64 22.51 15.01 4.39
N THR A 65 22.38 13.94 5.17
CA THR A 65 21.24 13.72 6.06
C THR A 65 21.32 14.72 7.21
N PRO A 66 20.20 15.39 7.58
CA PRO A 66 20.17 16.25 8.76
C PRO A 66 20.61 15.52 10.03
N ASP A 67 21.15 16.27 10.98
CA ASP A 67 21.61 15.73 12.25
C ASP A 67 20.47 14.99 12.97
N GLY A 68 20.74 13.77 13.44
CA GLY A 68 19.73 12.89 14.06
C GLY A 68 18.86 12.05 13.12
N VAL A 69 19.05 12.09 11.79
CA VAL A 69 18.31 11.25 10.84
C VAL A 69 19.07 9.96 10.53
N ILE A 70 18.47 8.81 10.86
CA ILE A 70 19.00 7.49 10.50
C ILE A 70 18.50 7.11 9.11
N ARG A 71 19.42 6.90 8.15
CA ARG A 71 19.10 6.42 6.80
C ARG A 71 19.21 4.90 6.76
N PHE A 72 18.12 4.24 6.36
CA PHE A 72 18.15 2.80 6.08
C PHE A 72 18.71 2.57 4.68
N PRO A 73 19.61 1.58 4.49
CA PRO A 73 20.17 1.27 3.19
C PRO A 73 19.08 0.83 2.23
N THR A 74 19.12 1.35 1.02
CA THR A 74 18.25 0.88 -0.07
C THR A 74 18.71 -0.49 -0.57
N THR A 75 17.81 -1.24 -1.21
CA THR A 75 18.07 -2.62 -1.67
C THR A 75 19.29 -2.72 -2.59
N ASP A 76 19.61 -1.67 -3.36
CA ASP A 76 20.79 -1.62 -4.24
C ASP A 76 22.08 -1.28 -3.48
N GLU A 77 22.02 -0.45 -2.44
CA GLU A 77 23.16 -0.17 -1.56
C GLU A 77 23.53 -1.42 -0.73
N ALA A 78 22.53 -2.16 -0.24
CA ALA A 78 22.75 -3.40 0.51
C ALA A 78 23.35 -4.53 -0.33
N ARG A 79 23.07 -4.56 -1.64
CA ARG A 79 23.63 -5.57 -2.57
C ARG A 79 25.10 -5.32 -2.90
N ASN A 80 25.52 -4.06 -2.91
CA ASN A 80 26.88 -3.65 -3.29
C ASN A 80 27.80 -3.35 -2.08
N ALA A 81 27.28 -3.45 -0.85
CA ALA A 81 28.09 -3.29 0.35
C ALA A 81 29.17 -4.40 0.44
N PRO A 82 30.42 -4.04 0.79
CA PRO A 82 31.45 -5.05 1.03
C PRO A 82 30.99 -5.98 2.16
N ARG A 83 30.95 -7.27 1.87
CA ARG A 83 30.62 -8.31 2.85
C ARG A 83 31.78 -8.46 3.81
N GLU A 84 31.84 -7.63 4.84
CA GLU A 84 32.78 -7.81 5.93
C GLU A 84 32.35 -9.00 6.80
N HIS A 85 33.26 -9.98 6.87
CA HIS A 85 33.29 -11.11 7.78
C HIS A 85 32.01 -11.94 7.95
N ALA A 86 31.87 -12.93 7.07
CA ALA A 86 31.17 -14.16 7.46
C ALA A 86 31.95 -14.82 8.62
N PRO A 87 31.35 -15.06 9.80
CA PRO A 87 32.01 -15.84 10.83
C PRO A 87 32.22 -17.27 10.30
N SER A 88 33.48 -17.69 10.31
CA SER A 88 33.91 -19.04 9.97
C SER A 88 33.10 -20.04 10.79
N ARG A 89 32.27 -20.85 10.12
CA ARG A 89 31.53 -21.95 10.74
C ARG A 89 32.56 -22.95 11.28
N ARG A 90 32.81 -22.91 12.60
CA ARG A 90 33.48 -23.99 13.31
C ARG A 90 32.51 -25.17 13.35
N ASN A 91 32.82 -26.21 12.60
CA ASN A 91 32.17 -27.50 12.73
C ASN A 91 32.49 -28.08 14.11
N ILE A 92 31.45 -28.36 14.89
CA ILE A 92 31.46 -29.37 15.95
C ILE A 92 30.18 -30.19 15.77
#